data_AF-A0A356W4Y7-F1
#
_entry.id   AF-A0A356W4Y7-F1
#
_cell.length_a   1.000
_cell.length_b   1.000
_cell.length_c   1.000
_cell.angle_alpha   90.00
_cell.angle_beta   90.00
_cell.angle_gamma   90.00
#
_symmetry.space_group_name_H-M   'P 1'
#
loop_
_entity.id
_entity.type
_entity.pdbx_description
1 polymer ?
#
loop_
_entity_poly.entity_id
_entity_poly.type
_entity_poly.pdbx_seq_one_letter_code
_entity_poly.pdbx_strand_id
1 'polypeptide(L)'
;SFGKGSVMRLGDKKVMDVEAVPTGSLGLDIALGIGGLPKGRIIEIYGPESSGKTTLSLHSVAEAQKNGGVCAFIDAEHALDPVYAGKLGVDLDDLLVSQPDTGEQALEIADTLVRSGAVD
;
A
#
# COMPACT_ATOMS: atom_id res chain seq x y z
N SER A 1 20.95 -14.55 14.42
CA SER A 1 21.68 -13.29 14.62
C SER A 1 20.71 -12.14 14.51
N PHE A 2 20.41 -11.46 15.62
CA PHE A 2 19.46 -10.34 15.63
C PHE A 2 20.07 -9.17 14.82
N GLY A 3 19.35 -8.71 13.80
CA GLY A 3 19.85 -7.73 12.81
C GLY A 3 20.18 -6.36 13.41
N LYS A 4 20.86 -5.51 12.62
CA LYS A 4 21.10 -4.09 12.97
C LYS A 4 19.77 -3.43 13.36
N GLY A 5 19.69 -2.87 14.56
CA GLY A 5 18.49 -2.19 15.08
C GLY A 5 17.72 -2.95 16.18
N SER A 6 18.17 -4.15 16.58
CA SER A 6 17.51 -4.92 17.65
C SER A 6 17.55 -4.27 19.03
N VAL A 7 18.46 -3.31 19.25
CA VAL A 7 18.55 -2.49 20.48
C VAL A 7 18.95 -1.08 20.07
N MET A 8 18.17 -0.08 20.51
CA MET A 8 18.40 1.34 20.23
C MET A 8 18.30 2.14 21.53
N ARG A 9 19.04 3.26 21.65
CA ARG A 9 18.87 4.16 22.79
C ARG A 9 17.63 5.01 22.57
N LEU A 10 16.80 5.16 23.60
CA LEU A 10 15.55 5.94 23.55
C LEU A 10 15.75 7.41 23.10
N GLY A 11 16.96 7.94 23.27
CA GLY A 11 17.35 9.30 22.87
C GLY A 11 17.97 9.43 21.47
N ASP A 12 18.19 8.33 20.74
CA ASP A 12 18.72 8.38 19.38
C ASP A 12 17.64 8.90 18.43
N LYS A 13 17.57 10.23 18.27
CA LYS A 13 16.82 10.88 17.20
C LYS A 13 17.55 10.72 15.86
N LYS A 14 17.70 9.49 15.38
CA LYS A 14 17.67 9.33 13.93
C LYS A 14 16.20 9.46 13.55
N VAL A 15 15.85 10.58 12.92
CA VAL A 15 14.71 10.54 11.99
C VAL A 15 15.06 9.39 11.06
N MET A 16 14.42 8.24 11.25
CA MET A 16 14.52 7.19 10.26
C MET A 16 13.96 7.83 9.01
N ASP A 17 14.77 7.97 7.96
CA ASP A 17 14.23 8.30 6.64
C ASP A 17 13.29 7.15 6.31
N VAL A 18 11.99 7.39 6.52
CA VAL A 18 10.95 6.45 6.18
C VAL A 18 10.62 6.75 4.74
N GLU A 19 11.02 5.84 3.85
CA GLU A 19 10.62 5.89 2.46
C GLU A 19 9.09 5.89 2.38
N ALA A 20 8.53 6.76 1.55
CA ALA A 20 7.10 6.96 1.43
C ALA A 20 6.63 6.88 -0.03
N VAL A 21 5.46 6.30 -0.25
CA VAL A 21 4.76 6.26 -1.54
C VAL A 21 3.72 7.39 -1.56
N PRO A 22 3.73 8.30 -2.54
CA PRO A 22 2.72 9.36 -2.65
C PRO A 22 1.30 8.78 -2.68
N THR A 23 0.34 9.46 -2.06
CA THR A 23 -1.06 9.01 -2.02
C THR A 23 -1.83 9.32 -3.30
N GLY A 24 -1.25 10.12 -4.21
CA GLY A 24 -1.93 10.74 -5.34
C GLY A 24 -2.70 12.00 -4.97
N SER A 25 -2.66 12.43 -3.70
CA SER A 25 -3.26 13.66 -3.19
C SER A 25 -2.22 14.51 -2.47
N LEU A 26 -1.77 15.59 -3.12
CA LEU A 26 -0.78 16.50 -2.54
C LEU A 26 -1.18 17.02 -1.15
N GLY A 27 -2.47 17.32 -0.95
CA GLY A 27 -2.97 17.78 0.34
C GLY A 27 -2.81 16.73 1.45
N LEU A 28 -3.02 15.45 1.12
CA LEU A 28 -2.85 14.34 2.05
C LEU A 28 -1.37 14.06 2.31
N ASP A 29 -0.53 14.09 1.28
CA ASP A 29 0.91 13.87 1.40
C ASP A 29 1.57 14.92 2.32
N ILE A 30 1.15 16.18 2.20
CA ILE A 30 1.56 17.27 3.10
C ILE A 30 1.05 17.00 4.52
N ALA A 31 -0.21 16.60 4.68
CA ALA A 31 -0.81 16.35 6.00
C ALA A 31 -0.14 15.18 6.74
N LEU A 32 0.33 14.16 6.00
CA LEU A 32 1.09 13.03 6.55
C LEU A 32 2.51 13.43 7.00
N GLY A 33 3.03 14.57 6.53
CA GLY A 33 4.30 15.15 6.98
C GLY A 33 5.57 14.46 6.46
N ILE A 34 5.43 13.27 5.87
CA ILE A 34 6.52 12.49 5.26
C ILE A 34 6.39 12.36 3.74
N GLY A 35 5.39 13.01 3.14
CA GLY A 35 5.19 13.03 1.69
C GLY A 35 4.46 11.82 1.11
N GLY A 36 3.82 10.99 1.95
CA GLY A 36 3.04 9.84 1.48
C GLY A 36 2.84 8.76 2.53
N LEU A 37 2.44 7.57 2.08
CA LEU A 37 2.28 6.37 2.88
C LEU A 37 3.66 5.73 3.18
N PRO A 38 4.00 5.45 4.44
CA PRO A 38 5.29 4.88 4.80
C PRO A 38 5.43 3.42 4.35
N LYS A 39 6.52 3.09 3.64
CA LYS A 39 6.83 1.72 3.24
C LYS A 39 7.13 0.81 4.44
N GLY A 40 6.78 -0.47 4.31
CA GLY A 40 7.00 -1.48 5.35
C GLY A 40 6.14 -1.28 6.61
N ARG A 41 5.02 -0.57 6.49
CA ARG A 41 4.05 -0.32 7.58
C ARG A 41 2.64 -0.67 7.12
N ILE A 42 1.79 -1.01 8.09
CA ILE A 42 0.36 -1.21 7.86
C ILE A 42 -0.34 0.14 7.93
N ILE A 43 -1.18 0.44 6.95
CA ILE A 43 -2.02 1.63 6.87
C ILE A 43 -3.48 1.21 6.81
N GLU A 44 -4.33 1.87 7.59
CA GLU A 44 -5.77 1.67 7.58
C GLU A 44 -6.46 2.92 7.02
N ILE A 45 -7.28 2.73 5.99
CA ILE A 45 -8.14 3.77 5.41
C ILE A 45 -9.59 3.35 5.67
N TYR A 46 -10.29 4.04 6.56
CA TYR A 46 -11.67 3.74 6.93
C TYR A 46 -12.59 4.94 6.68
N GLY A 47 -13.89 4.68 6.56
CA GLY A 47 -14.90 5.71 6.29
C GLY A 47 -16.19 5.14 5.70
N PRO A 48 -17.24 5.96 5.56
CA PRO A 48 -18.54 5.55 5.02
C PRO A 48 -18.46 4.89 3.64
N GLU A 49 -19.49 4.15 3.26
CA GLU A 49 -19.65 3.69 1.89
C GLU A 49 -19.60 4.89 0.92
N SER A 50 -18.99 4.70 -0.25
CA SER A 50 -18.80 5.77 -1.25
C SER A 50 -17.96 6.98 -0.79
N SER A 51 -17.22 6.89 0.34
CA SER A 51 -16.34 7.96 0.79
C SER A 51 -15.01 8.09 0.01
N GLY A 52 -14.78 7.23 -0.99
CA GLY A 52 -13.57 7.25 -1.82
C GLY A 52 -12.39 6.40 -1.31
N LYS A 53 -12.62 5.46 -0.37
CA LYS A 53 -11.57 4.57 0.17
C LYS A 53 -10.82 3.82 -0.95
N THR A 54 -11.55 3.08 -1.76
CA THR A 54 -11.00 2.29 -2.87
C THR A 54 -10.32 3.19 -3.90
N THR A 55 -10.89 4.36 -4.19
CA THR A 55 -10.27 5.37 -5.07
C THR A 55 -8.90 5.81 -4.55
N LEU A 56 -8.78 6.12 -3.26
CA LEU A 56 -7.51 6.51 -2.64
C LEU A 56 -6.49 5.36 -2.65
N SER A 57 -6.94 4.13 -2.36
CA SER A 57 -6.09 2.94 -2.45
C SER A 57 -5.55 2.73 -3.87
N LEU A 58 -6.40 2.86 -4.90
CA LEU A 58 -6.00 2.74 -6.30
C LEU A 58 -5.06 3.87 -6.75
N HIS A 59 -5.23 5.09 -6.25
CA HIS A 59 -4.25 6.15 -6.47
C HIS A 59 -2.89 5.83 -5.86
N SER A 60 -2.87 5.26 -4.66
CA SER A 60 -1.62 4.85 -3.99
C SER A 60 -0.92 3.73 -4.78
N VAL A 61 -1.68 2.78 -5.34
CA VAL A 61 -1.18 1.75 -6.28
C VAL A 61 -0.60 2.38 -7.54
N ALA A 62 -1.32 3.31 -8.17
CA ALA A 62 -0.84 4.00 -9.37
C ALA A 62 0.46 4.78 -9.11
N GLU A 63 0.59 5.46 -7.96
CA GLU A 63 1.82 6.15 -7.59
C GLU A 63 2.97 5.18 -7.28
N ALA A 64 2.70 4.03 -6.66
CA ALA A 64 3.70 2.99 -6.47
C ALA A 64 4.22 2.44 -7.81
N GLN A 65 3.30 2.08 -8.73
CA GLN A 65 3.65 1.59 -10.06
C GLN A 65 4.43 2.61 -10.89
N LYS A 66 4.05 3.89 -10.86
CA LYS A 66 4.82 4.98 -11.52
C LYS A 66 6.25 5.09 -11.03
N ASN A 67 6.50 4.73 -9.77
CA ASN A 67 7.83 4.71 -9.17
C ASN A 67 8.54 3.35 -9.36
N GLY A 68 8.02 2.49 -10.24
CA GLY A 68 8.59 1.19 -10.60
C GLY A 68 8.31 0.07 -9.59
N GLY A 69 7.37 0.29 -8.65
CA GLY A 69 7.00 -0.70 -7.64
C GLY A 69 5.99 -1.72 -8.15
N VAL A 70 6.09 -2.95 -7.67
CA VAL A 70 5.11 -4.02 -7.95
C VAL A 70 4.00 -3.97 -6.90
N CYS A 71 2.75 -3.98 -7.35
CA CYS A 71 1.58 -3.87 -6.49
C CYS A 71 0.72 -5.14 -6.54
N ALA A 72 0.04 -5.43 -5.42
CA ALA A 72 -1.00 -6.44 -5.35
C ALA A 72 -2.28 -5.87 -4.76
N PHE A 73 -3.43 -6.30 -5.28
CA PHE A 73 -4.75 -5.93 -4.82
C PHE A 73 -5.54 -7.18 -4.40
N ILE A 74 -5.89 -7.25 -3.12
CA ILE A 74 -6.72 -8.33 -2.58
C ILE A 74 -8.16 -7.83 -2.53
N ASP A 75 -8.93 -8.17 -3.56
CA ASP A 75 -10.32 -7.78 -3.71
C ASP A 75 -11.24 -8.73 -2.95
N ALA A 76 -11.37 -8.50 -1.64
CA ALA A 76 -12.30 -9.25 -0.79
C ALA A 76 -13.78 -8.84 -1.00
N GLU A 77 -14.05 -7.70 -1.63
CA GLU A 77 -15.40 -7.20 -1.90
C GLU A 77 -15.94 -7.63 -3.27
N HIS A 78 -15.09 -8.21 -4.12
CA HIS A 78 -15.40 -8.63 -5.49
C HIS A 78 -15.99 -7.48 -6.31
N ALA A 79 -15.51 -6.26 -6.05
CA ALA A 79 -16.09 -5.00 -6.52
C ALA A 79 -15.09 -4.13 -7.30
N LEU A 80 -13.87 -4.61 -7.53
CA LEU A 80 -12.89 -3.88 -8.32
C LEU A 80 -13.35 -3.74 -9.77
N ASP A 81 -13.42 -2.50 -10.27
CA ASP A 81 -13.65 -2.17 -11.67
C ASP A 81 -12.31 -1.89 -12.38
N PRO A 82 -11.82 -2.78 -13.26
CA PRO A 82 -10.56 -2.57 -13.98
C PRO A 82 -10.58 -1.33 -14.87
N VAL A 83 -11.72 -0.98 -15.47
CA VAL A 83 -11.86 0.20 -16.33
C VAL A 83 -11.70 1.46 -15.50
N TYR A 84 -12.25 1.48 -14.29
CA TYR A 84 -12.07 2.60 -13.37
C TYR A 84 -10.63 2.69 -12.87
N ALA A 85 -10.04 1.57 -12.44
CA ALA A 85 -8.65 1.52 -11.98
C ALA A 85 -7.66 2.04 -13.05
N GLY A 86 -7.81 1.61 -14.30
CA GLY A 86 -6.98 2.09 -15.42
C GLY A 86 -7.12 3.60 -15.65
N LYS A 87 -8.32 4.17 -15.48
CA LYS A 87 -8.53 5.64 -15.56
C LYS A 87 -7.85 6.41 -14.43
N LEU A 88 -7.62 5.78 -13.28
CA LEU A 88 -6.87 6.37 -12.17
C LEU A 88 -5.35 6.28 -12.37
N GLY A 89 -4.90 5.60 -13.42
CA GLY A 89 -3.48 5.46 -13.78
C GLY A 89 -2.83 4.20 -13.22
N VAL A 90 -3.61 3.22 -12.80
CA VAL A 90 -3.11 1.88 -12.45
C VAL A 90 -2.71 1.16 -13.73
N ASP A 91 -1.51 0.57 -13.74
CA ASP A 91 -1.10 -0.37 -14.77
C ASP A 91 -1.79 -1.70 -14.50
N LEU A 92 -2.77 -2.04 -15.35
CA LEU A 92 -3.60 -3.24 -15.20
C LEU A 92 -2.87 -4.51 -15.61
N ASP A 93 -1.85 -4.41 -16.48
CA ASP A 93 -1.12 -5.58 -16.96
C ASP A 93 -0.15 -6.08 -15.88
N ASP A 94 0.39 -5.17 -15.06
CA ASP A 94 1.35 -5.45 -13.98
C ASP A 94 0.73 -5.50 -12.58
N LEU A 95 -0.58 -5.28 -12.42
CA LEU A 95 -1.25 -5.38 -11.12
C LEU A 95 -1.59 -6.84 -10.78
N LEU A 96 -1.01 -7.37 -9.70
CA LEU A 96 -1.40 -8.68 -9.17
C LEU A 96 -2.76 -8.58 -8.49
N VAL A 97 -3.73 -9.40 -8.87
CA VAL A 97 -5.08 -9.40 -8.27
C VAL A 97 -5.40 -10.76 -7.66
N SER A 98 -5.98 -10.75 -6.46
CA SER A 98 -6.52 -11.94 -5.80
C SER A 98 -7.95 -11.68 -5.35
N GLN A 99 -8.85 -12.62 -5.63
CA GLN A 99 -10.23 -12.63 -5.13
C GLN A 99 -10.39 -13.83 -4.18
N PRO A 100 -10.08 -13.66 -2.89
CA PRO A 100 -10.16 -14.76 -1.93
C PRO A 100 -11.62 -15.10 -1.59
N ASP A 101 -11.83 -16.37 -1.21
CA ASP A 101 -13.10 -16.90 -0.73
C ASP A 101 -13.33 -16.58 0.76
N THR A 102 -12.25 -16.42 1.55
CA THR A 102 -12.31 -16.14 2.99
C THR A 102 -11.32 -15.08 3.45
N GLY A 103 -11.56 -14.49 4.62
CA GLY A 103 -10.64 -13.53 5.25
C GLY A 103 -9.30 -14.16 5.63
N GLU A 104 -9.29 -15.42 6.07
CA GLU A 104 -8.06 -16.16 6.38
C GLU A 104 -7.20 -16.34 5.12
N GLN A 105 -7.82 -16.72 4.00
CA GLN A 105 -7.13 -16.85 2.73
C GLN A 105 -6.57 -15.50 2.26
N ALA A 106 -7.34 -14.41 2.42
CA ALA A 106 -6.87 -13.05 2.12
C ALA A 106 -5.58 -12.70 2.90
N LEU A 107 -5.56 -13.01 4.20
CA LEU A 107 -4.41 -12.73 5.06
C LEU A 107 -3.21 -13.64 4.77
N GLU A 108 -3.43 -14.92 4.44
CA GLU A 108 -2.35 -15.84 4.03
C GLU A 108 -1.69 -15.40 2.72
N ILE A 109 -2.49 -14.93 1.76
CA ILE A 109 -1.98 -14.37 0.50
C ILE A 109 -1.16 -13.11 0.79
N ALA A 110 -1.68 -12.19 1.62
CA ALA A 110 -0.94 -10.99 2.01
C ALA A 110 0.40 -11.32 2.70
N ASP A 111 0.42 -12.25 3.67
CA ASP A 111 1.66 -12.68 4.35
C ASP A 111 2.65 -13.31 3.36
N THR A 112 2.18 -14.14 2.43
CA THR A 112 3.02 -14.78 1.41
C THR A 112 3.66 -13.74 0.48
N LEU A 113 2.88 -12.77 -0.02
CA LEU A 113 3.36 -11.71 -0.89
C LEU A 113 4.42 -10.86 -0.18
N VAL A 114 4.15 -10.41 1.04
CA VAL A 114 5.09 -9.61 1.84
C VAL A 114 6.38 -10.39 2.14
N ARG A 115 6.29 -11.67 2.50
CA ARG A 115 7.48 -12.52 2.77
C ARG A 115 8.33 -12.79 1.54
N SER A 116 7.71 -12.89 0.37
CA SER A 116 8.42 -13.17 -0.88
C SER A 116 9.29 -12.00 -1.33
N GLY A 117 8.98 -10.78 -0.89
CA GLY A 117 9.59 -9.56 -1.40
C GLY A 117 9.27 -9.29 -2.88
N ALA A 118 8.25 -9.95 -3.42
CA ALA A 118 7.81 -9.77 -4.81
C ALA A 118 6.87 -8.56 -5.00
N VAL A 119 6.46 -7.91 -3.91
CA VAL A 119 5.57 -6.75 -3.88
C VAL A 119 6.22 -5.68 -2.99
N ASP A 120 6.14 -4.42 -3.39
CA ASP A 120 6.74 -3.26 -2.72
C ASP A 120 5.87 -2.60 -1.65
#